data_AF-A0A3M6XVA7-F1
#
_entry.id   AF-A0A3M6XVA7-F1
#
_cell.length_a   1.000
_cell.length_b   1.000
_cell.length_c   1.000
_cell.angle_alpha   90.00
_cell.angle_beta   90.00
_cell.angle_gamma   90.00
#
_symmetry.space_group_name_H-M   'P 1'
#
loop_
_entity.id
_entity.type
_entity.pdbx_description
1 polymer ?
#
loop_
_entity_poly.entity_id
_entity_poly.type
_entity_poly.pdbx_seq_one_letter_code
_entity_poly.pdbx_strand_id
1 'polypeptide(L)'
;MYRLLADVLNDFAFVLDCLSPAFPKPVRIVVLSFSSVLRALCGVAAGSAKASLSAHFAQWGNLGELNAKDSSQETVISLMGMLAGSLVVSWVTSQTATWAALILLLSIHLETNRRALRQGRVPKPEDVSSRERIFEKDGILRDAQGETIGWCSFQSSVKPLFERQQLNEHSKTGSFSIDGQFLAKLMKTFEQERYLISIVPTHDESQCHLAIFLKQGATTLDCVSAWWRCLAVAEAAKAARGNAAFDEASSSDRHLMLLRDTTVRAMQEKYIGDLKAAGWDLEGNALETRSSMRMSASG
;
A
#
# COMPACT_ATOMS: atom_id res chain seq x y z
N MET A 1 -4.26 4.71 -8.70
CA MET A 1 -3.45 3.78 -9.52
C MET A 1 -4.24 2.60 -10.08
N TYR A 2 -4.47 1.41 -9.48
CA TYR A 2 -5.28 0.36 -10.14
C TYR A 2 -6.71 0.69 -10.50
N ARG A 3 -7.48 1.46 -9.71
CA ARG A 3 -8.83 1.82 -10.16
C ARG A 3 -8.74 2.71 -11.41
N LEU A 4 -7.91 3.76 -11.33
CA LEU A 4 -7.58 4.63 -12.47
C LEU A 4 -6.93 3.86 -13.65
N LEU A 5 -6.11 2.85 -13.39
CA LEU A 5 -5.46 2.01 -14.39
C LEU A 5 -6.47 1.07 -15.02
N ALA A 6 -7.38 0.49 -14.23
CA ALA A 6 -8.50 -0.30 -14.73
C ALA A 6 -9.36 0.56 -15.66
N ASP A 7 -9.67 1.79 -15.25
CA ASP A 7 -10.36 2.78 -16.08
C ASP A 7 -9.60 3.09 -17.37
N VAL A 8 -8.29 3.36 -17.29
CA VAL A 8 -7.45 3.60 -18.48
C VAL A 8 -7.40 2.38 -19.42
N LEU A 9 -7.27 1.16 -18.89
CA LEU A 9 -7.24 -0.07 -19.67
C LEU A 9 -8.60 -0.31 -20.35
N ASN A 10 -9.69 -0.06 -19.64
CA ASN A 10 -11.06 -0.19 -20.16
C ASN A 10 -11.37 0.87 -21.23
N ASP A 11 -10.99 2.11 -21.00
CA ASP A 11 -11.14 3.22 -21.93
C ASP A 11 -10.33 2.97 -23.21
N PHE A 12 -9.11 2.45 -23.06
CA PHE A 12 -8.28 2.06 -24.20
C PHE A 12 -8.91 0.91 -24.99
N ALA A 13 -9.53 -0.07 -24.31
CA ALA A 13 -10.30 -1.13 -24.98
C ALA A 13 -11.48 -0.56 -25.79
N PHE A 14 -12.23 0.42 -25.25
CA PHE A 14 -13.29 1.10 -25.99
C PHE A 14 -12.77 1.82 -27.24
N VAL A 15 -11.62 2.50 -27.16
CA VAL A 15 -10.98 3.14 -28.31
C VAL A 15 -10.62 2.10 -29.38
N LEU A 16 -10.04 0.96 -28.99
CA LEU A 16 -9.68 -0.12 -29.93
C LEU A 16 -10.92 -0.72 -30.62
N ASP A 17 -12.01 -0.90 -29.88
CA ASP A 17 -13.26 -1.42 -30.44
C ASP A 17 -13.87 -0.45 -31.46
N CYS A 18 -13.90 0.85 -31.14
CA CYS A 18 -14.36 1.90 -32.06
C CYS A 18 -13.45 2.06 -33.29
N LEU A 19 -12.14 1.83 -33.13
CA LEU A 19 -11.17 1.88 -34.23
C LEU A 19 -11.17 0.60 -35.08
N SER A 20 -11.66 -0.53 -34.55
CA SER A 20 -11.62 -1.84 -35.18
C SER A 20 -12.16 -1.91 -36.63
N PRO A 21 -13.21 -1.14 -37.04
CA PRO A 21 -13.70 -1.15 -38.41
C PRO A 21 -12.74 -0.54 -39.43
N ALA A 22 -11.75 0.26 -38.99
CA ALA A 22 -10.76 0.87 -39.88
C ALA A 22 -9.68 -0.13 -40.36
N PHE A 23 -9.59 -1.31 -39.75
CA PHE A 23 -8.59 -2.32 -40.06
C PHE A 23 -9.11 -3.44 -40.98
N PRO A 24 -8.24 -4.03 -41.82
CA PRO A 24 -8.59 -5.22 -42.58
C PRO A 24 -8.85 -6.43 -41.66
N LYS A 25 -9.67 -7.38 -42.12
CA LYS A 25 -10.16 -8.53 -41.33
C LYS A 25 -9.11 -9.23 -40.42
N PRO A 26 -7.91 -9.61 -40.90
CA PRO A 26 -6.95 -10.31 -40.04
C PRO A 26 -6.43 -9.43 -38.90
N VAL A 27 -6.16 -8.15 -39.17
CA VAL A 27 -5.70 -7.18 -38.17
C VAL A 27 -6.81 -6.86 -37.16
N ARG A 28 -8.05 -6.74 -37.65
CA ARG A 28 -9.22 -6.50 -36.80
C ARG A 28 -9.40 -7.57 -35.72
N ILE A 29 -9.15 -8.84 -36.05
CA ILE A 29 -9.23 -9.94 -35.06
C ILE A 29 -8.21 -9.71 -33.95
N VAL A 30 -6.96 -9.42 -34.29
CA VAL A 30 -5.90 -9.16 -33.31
C VAL A 30 -6.23 -7.97 -32.41
N VAL A 31 -6.74 -6.87 -32.99
CA VAL A 31 -7.15 -5.66 -32.26
C VAL A 31 -8.26 -5.98 -31.25
N LEU A 32 -9.30 -6.71 -31.67
CA LEU A 32 -10.42 -7.08 -30.79
C LEU A 32 -10.02 -8.09 -29.72
N SER A 33 -9.13 -9.03 -30.02
CA SER A 33 -8.54 -9.93 -29.03
C SER A 33 -7.74 -9.16 -27.99
N PHE A 34 -6.93 -8.20 -28.40
CA PHE A 34 -6.17 -7.36 -27.49
C PHE A 34 -7.07 -6.47 -26.63
N SER A 35 -8.12 -5.87 -27.21
CA SER A 35 -9.18 -5.17 -26.48
C SER A 35 -9.81 -6.04 -25.39
N SER A 36 -10.07 -7.31 -25.70
CA SER A 36 -10.64 -8.27 -24.74
C SER A 36 -9.68 -8.57 -23.58
N VAL A 37 -8.37 -8.67 -23.86
CA VAL A 37 -7.33 -8.82 -22.82
C VAL A 37 -7.31 -7.59 -21.91
N LEU A 38 -7.37 -6.38 -22.46
CA LEU A 38 -7.40 -5.13 -21.68
C LEU A 38 -8.63 -5.07 -20.76
N ARG A 39 -9.80 -5.50 -21.24
CA ARG A 39 -11.01 -5.60 -20.40
C ARG A 39 -10.88 -6.63 -19.29
N ALA A 40 -10.26 -7.79 -19.58
CA ALA A 40 -10.00 -8.79 -18.55
C ALA A 40 -9.05 -8.24 -17.47
N LEU A 41 -7.98 -7.53 -17.88
CA LEU A 41 -7.06 -6.86 -16.95
C LEU A 41 -7.77 -5.77 -16.12
N CYS A 42 -8.64 -4.97 -16.74
CA CYS A 42 -9.51 -4.04 -16.03
C CYS A 42 -10.38 -4.77 -15.01
N GLY A 43 -11.06 -5.87 -15.39
CA GLY A 43 -11.92 -6.63 -14.50
C GLY A 43 -11.18 -7.15 -13.27
N VAL A 44 -9.95 -7.65 -13.45
CA VAL A 44 -9.10 -8.10 -12.33
C VAL A 44 -8.68 -6.92 -11.45
N ALA A 45 -8.20 -5.82 -12.04
CA ALA A 45 -7.73 -4.65 -11.31
C ALA A 45 -8.86 -3.94 -10.54
N ALA A 46 -10.03 -3.77 -11.16
CA ALA A 46 -11.21 -3.19 -10.53
C ALA A 46 -11.80 -4.13 -9.46
N GLY A 47 -11.93 -5.42 -9.77
CA GLY A 47 -12.50 -6.42 -8.86
C GLY A 47 -11.65 -6.63 -7.60
N SER A 48 -10.32 -6.65 -7.74
CA SER A 48 -9.41 -6.74 -6.59
C SER A 48 -9.42 -5.48 -5.72
N ALA A 49 -9.40 -4.29 -6.32
CA ALA A 49 -9.53 -3.02 -5.59
C ALA A 49 -10.87 -2.96 -4.83
N LYS A 50 -11.96 -3.37 -5.49
CA LYS A 50 -13.28 -3.45 -4.86
C LYS A 50 -13.32 -4.45 -3.71
N ALA A 51 -12.77 -5.65 -3.88
CA ALA A 51 -12.76 -6.66 -2.82
C ALA A 51 -11.96 -6.19 -1.59
N SER A 52 -10.82 -5.52 -1.80
CA SER A 52 -10.03 -4.91 -0.73
C SER A 52 -10.83 -3.83 0.03
N LEU A 53 -11.52 -2.95 -0.71
CA LEU A 53 -12.37 -1.91 -0.11
C LEU A 53 -13.56 -2.48 0.66
N SER A 54 -14.27 -3.46 0.10
CA SER A 54 -15.38 -4.12 0.77
C SER A 54 -14.93 -4.80 2.06
N ALA A 55 -13.77 -5.48 2.04
CA ALA A 55 -13.19 -6.09 3.23
C ALA A 55 -12.81 -5.05 4.29
N HIS A 56 -12.28 -3.90 3.87
CA HIS A 56 -11.92 -2.80 4.77
C HIS A 56 -13.14 -2.19 5.48
N PHE A 57 -14.24 -1.95 4.75
CA PHE A 57 -15.44 -1.34 5.33
C PHE A 57 -16.34 -2.32 6.10
N ALA A 58 -16.02 -3.61 6.08
CA ALA A 58 -16.75 -4.61 6.84
C ALA A 58 -16.31 -4.64 8.31
N GLN A 59 -16.95 -3.83 9.15
CA GLN A 59 -16.55 -3.67 10.56
C GLN A 59 -16.99 -4.82 11.49
N TRP A 60 -17.99 -5.63 11.12
CA TRP A 60 -18.57 -6.66 12.01
C TRP A 60 -18.73 -8.02 11.35
N GLY A 61 -17.78 -8.43 10.51
CA GLY A 61 -17.91 -9.68 9.73
C GLY A 61 -19.09 -9.65 8.74
N ASN A 62 -19.64 -8.46 8.48
CA ASN A 62 -20.78 -8.19 7.61
C ASN A 62 -20.37 -7.99 6.14
N LEU A 63 -19.24 -8.56 5.73
CA LEU A 63 -18.70 -8.45 4.37
C LEU A 63 -19.69 -8.93 3.31
N GLY A 64 -20.42 -10.01 3.60
CA GLY A 64 -21.46 -10.54 2.71
C GLY A 64 -22.61 -9.56 2.48
N GLU A 65 -23.07 -8.89 3.54
CA GLU A 65 -24.15 -7.89 3.46
C GLU A 65 -23.68 -6.64 2.70
N LEU A 66 -22.47 -6.17 2.98
CA LEU A 66 -21.87 -5.02 2.30
C LEU A 66 -21.73 -5.30 0.80
N ASN A 67 -21.19 -6.46 0.42
CA ASN A 67 -21.09 -6.88 -0.97
C ASN A 67 -22.45 -7.01 -1.66
N ALA A 68 -23.48 -7.52 -0.97
CA ALA A 68 -24.83 -7.64 -1.52
C ALA A 68 -25.47 -6.27 -1.80
N LYS A 69 -25.32 -5.32 -0.87
CA LYS A 69 -25.80 -3.94 -1.03
C LYS A 69 -25.08 -3.21 -2.16
N ASP A 70 -23.77 -3.32 -2.20
CA ASP A 70 -22.93 -2.69 -3.22
C ASP A 70 -23.21 -3.27 -4.62
N SER A 71 -23.34 -4.60 -4.74
CA SER A 71 -23.74 -5.24 -6.01
C SER A 71 -25.13 -4.82 -6.48
N SER A 72 -26.08 -4.61 -5.56
CA SER A 72 -27.40 -4.09 -5.91
C SER A 72 -27.32 -2.65 -6.42
N GLN A 73 -26.49 -1.81 -5.77
CA GLN A 73 -26.25 -0.44 -6.20
C GLN A 73 -25.63 -0.40 -7.60
N GLU A 74 -24.60 -1.19 -7.87
CA GLU A 74 -23.98 -1.28 -9.19
C GLU A 74 -24.96 -1.70 -10.28
N THR A 75 -25.86 -2.64 -9.96
CA THR A 75 -26.90 -3.09 -10.91
C THR A 75 -27.83 -1.95 -11.28
N VAL A 76 -28.34 -1.20 -10.29
CA VAL A 76 -29.23 -0.06 -10.53
C VAL A 76 -28.53 1.02 -11.34
N ILE A 77 -27.31 1.38 -10.98
CA ILE A 77 -26.52 2.39 -11.72
C ILE A 77 -26.24 1.92 -13.15
N SER A 78 -25.93 0.64 -13.35
CA SER A 78 -25.70 0.07 -14.69
C SER A 78 -26.96 0.11 -15.54
N LEU A 79 -28.13 -0.21 -14.98
CA LEU A 79 -29.42 -0.11 -15.67
C LEU A 79 -29.73 1.34 -16.07
N MET A 80 -29.54 2.29 -15.16
CA MET A 80 -29.70 3.71 -15.45
C MET A 80 -28.71 4.18 -16.53
N GLY A 81 -27.46 3.73 -16.47
CA GLY A 81 -26.42 4.03 -17.45
C GLY A 81 -26.74 3.47 -18.84
N MET A 82 -27.23 2.23 -18.93
CA MET A 82 -27.67 1.64 -20.20
C MET A 82 -28.88 2.36 -20.79
N LEU A 83 -29.84 2.77 -19.95
CA LEU A 83 -30.99 3.56 -20.38
C LEU A 83 -30.54 4.93 -20.94
N ALA A 84 -29.71 5.65 -20.19
CA ALA A 84 -29.17 6.93 -20.62
C ALA A 84 -28.33 6.79 -21.90
N GLY A 85 -27.47 5.77 -21.97
CA GLY A 85 -26.66 5.46 -23.14
C GLY A 85 -27.50 5.16 -24.38
N SER A 86 -28.60 4.42 -24.23
CA SER A 86 -29.53 4.13 -25.32
C SER A 86 -30.19 5.38 -25.89
N LEU A 87 -30.54 6.34 -25.02
CA LEU A 87 -31.06 7.64 -25.44
C LEU A 87 -29.99 8.47 -26.16
N VAL A 88 -28.77 8.53 -25.62
CA VAL A 88 -27.65 9.29 -26.24
C VAL A 88 -27.29 8.72 -27.62
N VAL A 89 -27.19 7.40 -27.76
CA VAL A 89 -26.89 6.73 -29.04
C VAL A 89 -27.94 7.07 -30.10
N SER A 90 -29.21 7.25 -29.73
CA SER A 90 -30.25 7.62 -30.69
C SER A 90 -30.02 8.98 -31.36
N TRP A 91 -29.19 9.85 -30.78
CA TRP A 91 -28.88 11.19 -31.31
C TRP A 91 -27.53 11.26 -32.02
N VAL A 92 -26.69 10.23 -31.88
CA VAL A 92 -25.32 10.17 -32.44
C VAL A 92 -25.34 9.34 -33.72
N THR A 93 -25.47 10.01 -34.87
CA THR A 93 -25.65 9.34 -36.17
C THR A 93 -24.43 9.39 -37.09
N SER A 94 -23.50 10.33 -36.88
CA SER A 94 -22.31 10.49 -37.72
C SER A 94 -21.04 9.99 -37.05
N GLN A 95 -20.06 9.54 -37.85
CA GLN A 95 -18.78 9.05 -37.32
C GLN A 95 -18.02 10.12 -36.52
N THR A 96 -18.07 11.38 -36.94
CA THR A 96 -17.48 12.50 -36.20
C THR A 96 -18.19 12.74 -34.87
N ALA A 97 -19.51 12.64 -34.83
CA ALA A 97 -20.29 12.74 -33.59
C ALA A 97 -19.98 11.57 -32.64
N THR A 98 -19.78 10.36 -33.16
CA THR A 98 -19.38 9.19 -32.35
C THR A 98 -18.02 9.41 -31.70
N TRP A 99 -17.01 9.83 -32.45
CA TRP A 99 -15.67 10.08 -31.90
C TRP A 99 -15.65 11.28 -30.94
N ALA A 100 -16.39 12.35 -31.24
CA ALA A 100 -16.52 13.50 -30.34
C ALA A 100 -17.17 13.12 -29.01
N ALA A 101 -18.28 12.36 -29.05
CA ALA A 101 -18.96 11.87 -27.87
C ALA A 101 -18.07 10.90 -27.07
N LEU A 102 -17.39 9.97 -27.74
CA LEU A 102 -16.44 9.04 -27.11
C LEU A 102 -15.34 9.80 -26.37
N ILE A 103 -14.61 10.68 -27.05
CA ILE A 103 -13.50 11.44 -26.44
C ILE A 103 -14.00 12.30 -25.28
N LEU A 104 -15.16 12.96 -25.42
CA LEU A 104 -15.75 13.77 -24.35
C LEU A 104 -16.08 12.92 -23.12
N LEU A 105 -16.77 11.80 -23.31
CA LEU A 105 -17.18 10.91 -22.21
C LEU A 105 -15.97 10.28 -21.52
N LEU A 106 -14.98 9.79 -22.27
CA LEU A 106 -13.74 9.25 -21.70
C LEU A 106 -12.95 10.34 -20.94
N SER A 107 -12.90 11.57 -21.47
CA SER A 107 -12.24 12.69 -20.79
C SER A 107 -12.94 13.04 -19.47
N ILE A 108 -14.28 13.08 -19.46
CA ILE A 108 -15.07 13.31 -18.24
C ILE A 108 -14.87 12.16 -17.25
N HIS A 109 -14.89 10.91 -17.71
CA HIS A 109 -14.67 9.72 -16.89
C HIS A 109 -13.31 9.77 -16.20
N LEU A 110 -12.23 9.95 -16.97
CA LEU A 110 -10.87 10.01 -16.44
C LEU A 110 -10.63 11.24 -15.57
N GLU A 111 -11.19 12.41 -15.91
CA GLU A 111 -10.99 13.62 -15.11
C GLU A 111 -11.76 13.58 -13.79
N THR A 112 -12.99 13.05 -13.76
CA THR A 112 -13.73 12.89 -12.51
C THR A 112 -13.04 11.89 -11.59
N ASN A 113 -12.57 10.75 -12.14
CA ASN A 113 -11.74 9.80 -11.39
C ASN A 113 -10.42 10.42 -10.92
N ARG A 114 -9.72 11.20 -11.74
CA ARG A 114 -8.46 11.86 -11.36
C ARG A 114 -8.67 12.90 -10.26
N ARG A 115 -9.77 13.65 -10.31
CA ARG A 115 -10.13 14.67 -9.30
C ARG A 115 -10.48 14.06 -7.96
N ALA A 116 -11.20 12.93 -7.94
CA ALA A 116 -11.48 12.19 -6.71
C ALA A 116 -10.17 11.91 -5.94
N LEU A 117 -9.13 11.52 -6.66
CA LEU A 117 -7.83 11.18 -6.07
C LEU A 117 -7.00 12.39 -5.60
N ARG A 118 -7.25 13.60 -6.09
CA ARG A 118 -6.32 14.75 -5.96
C ARG A 118 -6.60 15.70 -4.78
N GLN A 119 -7.58 15.44 -3.94
CA GLN A 119 -7.89 16.34 -2.83
C GLN A 119 -6.85 16.15 -1.72
N GLY A 120 -6.03 17.18 -1.43
CA GLY A 120 -5.00 17.22 -0.38
C GLY A 120 -5.54 17.18 1.06
N ARG A 121 -6.52 16.33 1.30
CA ARG A 121 -7.00 15.88 2.61
C ARG A 121 -6.27 14.58 2.94
N VAL A 122 -6.34 14.14 4.21
CA VAL A 122 -5.97 12.76 4.54
C VAL A 122 -6.70 11.83 3.55
N PRO A 123 -5.98 11.05 2.73
CA PRO A 123 -6.58 10.31 1.64
C PRO A 123 -7.53 9.29 2.25
N LYS A 124 -8.71 9.13 1.68
CA LYS A 124 -9.62 8.10 2.17
C LYS A 124 -9.11 6.70 1.78
N PRO A 125 -9.57 5.63 2.44
CA PRO A 125 -9.23 4.27 2.02
C PRO A 125 -9.47 4.02 0.53
N GLU A 126 -10.52 4.60 -0.07
CA GLU A 126 -10.81 4.51 -1.50
C GLU A 126 -9.72 5.14 -2.36
N ASP A 127 -9.20 6.29 -1.94
CA ASP A 127 -8.15 7.01 -2.66
C ASP A 127 -6.85 6.22 -2.65
N VAL A 128 -6.51 5.61 -1.50
CA VAL A 128 -5.30 4.79 -1.33
C VAL A 128 -5.44 3.45 -2.03
N SER A 129 -6.54 2.72 -1.84
CA SER A 129 -6.78 1.43 -2.53
C SER A 129 -6.76 1.61 -4.04
N SER A 130 -7.31 2.72 -4.53
CA SER A 130 -7.20 3.04 -5.95
C SER A 130 -5.75 3.09 -6.38
N ARG A 131 -4.80 3.50 -5.53
CA ARG A 131 -3.37 3.76 -5.75
C ARG A 131 -2.40 2.69 -5.27
N GLU A 132 -2.90 1.67 -4.60
CA GLU A 132 -2.08 0.55 -4.15
C GLU A 132 -1.31 -0.08 -5.31
N ARG A 133 -0.33 -0.90 -4.99
CA ARG A 133 0.43 -1.74 -5.93
C ARG A 133 0.19 -3.22 -5.54
N ILE A 134 -0.80 -3.89 -6.12
CA ILE A 134 -1.44 -5.14 -5.67
C ILE A 134 -0.53 -6.33 -5.95
N PHE A 135 0.31 -6.21 -6.98
CA PHE A 135 1.37 -7.19 -7.29
C PHE A 135 2.72 -6.78 -6.71
N GLU A 136 2.75 -5.75 -5.87
CA GLU A 136 3.97 -5.37 -5.18
C GLU A 136 4.26 -6.34 -4.05
N LYS A 137 5.55 -6.56 -3.81
CA LYS A 137 6.01 -7.44 -2.74
C LYS A 137 5.64 -6.75 -1.40
N ASP A 138 5.00 -7.48 -0.50
CA ASP A 138 4.49 -6.97 0.79
C ASP A 138 5.59 -6.41 1.69
N GLY A 139 5.43 -5.22 2.27
CA GLY A 139 6.43 -4.64 3.19
C GLY A 139 7.23 -3.46 2.64
N ILE A 140 6.95 -2.96 1.43
CA ILE A 140 7.69 -1.83 0.86
C ILE A 140 7.35 -0.52 1.58
N LEU A 141 8.39 0.24 1.91
CA LEU A 141 8.31 1.62 2.37
C LEU A 141 8.52 2.56 1.19
N ARG A 142 7.60 3.50 1.00
CA ARG A 142 7.66 4.52 -0.06
C ARG A 142 7.62 5.92 0.52
N ASP A 143 8.42 6.82 -0.05
CA ASP A 143 8.32 8.24 0.26
C ASP A 143 7.10 8.90 -0.41
N ALA A 144 6.88 10.17 -0.14
CA ALA A 144 5.78 10.95 -0.69
C ALA A 144 5.81 11.07 -2.23
N GLN A 145 6.98 10.87 -2.85
CA GLN A 145 7.16 10.86 -4.30
C GLN A 145 6.86 9.49 -4.91
N GLY A 146 6.68 8.47 -4.06
CA GLY A 146 6.41 7.10 -4.47
C GLY A 146 7.67 6.29 -4.77
N GLU A 147 8.86 6.79 -4.44
CA GLU A 147 10.13 6.07 -4.56
C GLU A 147 10.27 5.05 -3.44
N THR A 148 10.89 3.91 -3.73
CA THR A 148 11.17 2.88 -2.72
C THR A 148 12.33 3.35 -1.85
N ILE A 149 12.09 3.48 -0.54
CA ILE A 149 13.11 3.90 0.43
C ILE A 149 13.53 2.80 1.39
N GLY A 150 12.78 1.70 1.42
CA GLY A 150 13.13 0.55 2.23
C GLY A 150 12.05 -0.53 2.25
N TRP A 151 12.22 -1.41 3.21
CA TRP A 151 11.38 -2.56 3.46
C TRP A 151 11.14 -2.69 4.96
N CYS A 152 9.93 -2.99 5.39
CA CYS A 152 9.65 -3.42 6.75
C CYS A 152 8.77 -4.66 6.78
N SER A 153 8.88 -5.45 7.85
CA SER A 153 7.97 -6.57 8.08
C SER A 153 7.81 -6.86 9.57
N PHE A 154 6.60 -7.29 9.93
CA PHE A 154 6.30 -7.83 11.25
C PHE A 154 6.90 -9.23 11.38
N GLN A 155 7.70 -9.44 12.41
CA GLN A 155 8.46 -10.68 12.58
C GLN A 155 7.68 -11.74 13.33
N SER A 156 7.82 -12.99 12.87
CA SER A 156 7.31 -14.20 13.51
C SER A 156 8.37 -14.90 14.37
N SER A 157 9.60 -14.40 14.39
CA SER A 157 10.74 -14.96 15.12
C SER A 157 11.61 -13.84 15.68
N VAL A 158 12.26 -14.08 16.82
CA VAL A 158 13.26 -13.15 17.39
C VAL A 158 14.58 -13.15 16.62
N LYS A 159 14.83 -14.11 15.72
CA LYS A 159 16.13 -14.25 15.05
C LYS A 159 16.62 -12.95 14.36
N PRO A 160 15.78 -12.22 13.60
CA PRO A 160 16.21 -11.00 12.91
C PRO A 160 16.58 -9.85 13.86
N LEU A 161 16.17 -9.91 15.14
CA LEU A 161 16.55 -8.92 16.14
C LEU A 161 18.06 -8.99 16.42
N PHE A 162 18.63 -10.18 16.31
CA PHE A 162 20.03 -10.47 16.65
C PHE A 162 20.88 -10.83 15.44
N GLU A 163 20.35 -10.73 14.22
CA GLU A 163 21.04 -11.15 13.00
C GLU A 163 22.35 -10.37 12.76
N ARG A 164 22.42 -9.10 13.18
CA ARG A 164 23.69 -8.36 13.21
C ARG A 164 24.71 -8.90 14.20
N GLN A 165 24.25 -9.48 15.30
CA GLN A 165 25.09 -10.07 16.34
C GLN A 165 25.49 -11.52 16.01
N GLN A 166 24.81 -12.15 15.05
CA GLN A 166 25.13 -13.49 14.51
C GLN A 166 26.44 -13.54 13.70
N LEU A 167 27.14 -12.41 13.50
CA LEU A 167 28.51 -12.43 12.95
C LEU A 167 29.47 -13.33 13.78
N ASN A 168 29.12 -13.65 15.03
CA ASN A 168 29.85 -14.58 15.90
C ASN A 168 29.09 -15.91 16.14
N GLU A 169 28.31 -16.40 15.17
CA GLU A 169 27.58 -17.67 15.29
C GLU A 169 28.55 -18.87 15.29
N HIS A 170 28.39 -19.77 16.27
CA HIS A 170 29.15 -21.02 16.30
C HIS A 170 28.63 -22.00 15.24
N SER A 171 29.51 -22.35 14.30
CA SER A 171 29.21 -23.18 13.11
C SER A 171 28.64 -24.58 13.40
N LYS A 172 28.76 -25.08 14.64
CA LYS A 172 28.24 -26.41 15.03
C LYS A 172 26.95 -26.37 15.86
N THR A 173 26.70 -25.29 16.60
CA THR A 173 25.58 -25.20 17.57
C THR A 173 24.54 -24.17 17.18
N GLY A 174 24.84 -23.26 16.25
CA GLY A 174 23.98 -22.12 15.91
C GLY A 174 23.82 -21.10 17.04
N SER A 175 24.60 -21.23 18.11
CA SER A 175 24.60 -20.28 19.23
C SER A 175 25.41 -19.04 18.87
N PHE A 176 24.89 -17.86 19.20
CA PHE A 176 25.57 -16.58 19.03
C PHE A 176 25.58 -15.82 20.36
N SER A 177 26.58 -14.96 20.56
CA SER A 177 26.66 -14.07 21.71
C SER A 177 25.77 -12.84 21.49
N ILE A 178 24.91 -12.54 22.46
CA ILE A 178 24.12 -11.31 22.46
C ILE A 178 24.90 -10.20 23.16
N ASP A 179 25.02 -9.04 22.52
CA ASP A 179 25.52 -7.84 23.21
C ASP A 179 24.43 -7.30 24.13
N GLY A 180 24.56 -7.59 25.42
CA GLY A 180 23.63 -7.17 26.46
C GLY A 180 23.53 -5.64 26.61
N GLN A 181 24.59 -4.89 26.33
CA GLN A 181 24.55 -3.42 26.41
C GLN A 181 23.73 -2.83 25.26
N PHE A 182 23.91 -3.36 24.05
CA PHE A 182 23.07 -3.01 22.91
C PHE A 182 21.60 -3.32 23.18
N LEU A 183 21.30 -4.54 23.65
CA LEU A 183 19.93 -4.94 23.95
C LEU A 183 19.30 -4.05 25.03
N ALA A 184 20.02 -3.73 26.10
CA ALA A 184 19.54 -2.83 27.14
C ALA A 184 19.25 -1.41 26.60
N LYS A 185 20.12 -0.87 25.75
CA LYS A 185 19.90 0.43 25.08
C LYS A 185 18.70 0.40 24.13
N LEU A 186 18.52 -0.68 23.38
CA LEU A 186 17.39 -0.86 22.47
C LEU A 186 16.07 -0.94 23.25
N MET A 187 16.03 -1.77 24.30
CA MET A 187 14.85 -1.90 25.17
C MET A 187 14.49 -0.57 25.83
N LYS A 188 15.50 0.21 26.26
CA LYS A 188 15.30 1.56 26.80
C LYS A 188 14.79 2.55 25.74
N THR A 189 15.25 2.43 24.49
CA THR A 189 14.81 3.31 23.38
C THR A 189 13.32 3.15 23.07
N PHE A 190 12.80 1.94 23.27
CA PHE A 190 11.40 1.59 23.03
C PHE A 190 10.62 1.30 24.30
N GLU A 191 11.05 1.82 25.46
CA GLU A 191 10.49 1.44 26.76
C GLU A 191 8.98 1.71 26.83
N GLN A 192 8.54 2.79 26.22
CA GLN A 192 7.18 3.31 26.28
C GLN A 192 6.29 2.81 25.13
N GLU A 193 6.90 2.17 24.13
CA GLU A 193 6.26 1.68 22.92
C GLU A 193 5.91 0.20 23.10
N ARG A 194 4.80 -0.27 22.54
CA ARG A 194 4.47 -1.70 22.53
C ARG A 194 5.12 -2.46 21.37
N TYR A 195 6.21 -1.95 20.82
CA TYR A 195 6.94 -2.56 19.73
C TYR A 195 8.43 -2.27 19.84
N LEU A 196 9.25 -3.05 19.15
CA LEU A 196 10.67 -2.83 18.92
C LEU A 196 10.93 -2.82 17.41
N ILE A 197 11.93 -2.05 16.97
CA ILE A 197 12.38 -2.05 15.57
C ILE A 197 13.87 -2.37 15.54
N SER A 198 14.25 -3.26 14.64
CA SER A 198 15.65 -3.54 14.30
C SER A 198 15.91 -3.25 12.82
N ILE A 199 17.13 -2.86 12.48
CA ILE A 199 17.60 -2.68 11.11
C ILE A 199 18.35 -3.95 10.76
N VAL A 200 17.81 -4.69 9.81
CA VAL A 200 18.35 -5.97 9.35
C VAL A 200 19.39 -5.72 8.25
N PRO A 201 20.55 -6.39 8.29
CA PRO A 201 21.51 -6.32 7.20
C PRO A 201 20.88 -6.80 5.88
N THR A 202 21.23 -6.15 4.78
CA THR A 202 20.83 -6.57 3.44
C THR A 202 22.05 -6.49 2.52
N HIS A 203 22.06 -7.32 1.47
CA HIS A 203 23.11 -7.27 0.45
C HIS A 203 23.09 -5.94 -0.33
N ASP A 204 21.94 -5.26 -0.37
CA ASP A 204 21.77 -3.95 -0.99
C ASP A 204 21.76 -2.85 0.08
N GLU A 205 22.92 -2.29 0.41
CA GLU A 205 23.06 -1.19 1.38
C GLU A 205 22.31 0.09 0.94
N SER A 206 21.85 0.14 -0.32
CA SER A 206 21.03 1.23 -0.83
C SER A 206 19.57 1.16 -0.35
N GLN A 207 19.15 0.10 0.35
CA GLN A 207 17.80 -0.03 0.90
C GLN A 207 17.81 -0.33 2.40
N CYS A 208 16.95 0.34 3.17
CA CYS A 208 16.82 0.10 4.61
C CYS A 208 15.85 -1.06 4.85
N HIS A 209 16.31 -2.17 5.43
CA HIS A 209 15.46 -3.30 5.82
C HIS A 209 15.19 -3.26 7.33
N LEU A 210 13.91 -3.27 7.69
CA LEU A 210 13.43 -3.07 9.05
C LEU A 210 12.60 -4.25 9.51
N ALA A 211 12.83 -4.68 10.74
CA ALA A 211 12.11 -5.75 11.39
C ALA A 211 11.33 -5.19 12.58
N ILE A 212 10.01 -5.36 12.55
CA ILE A 212 9.11 -4.93 13.63
C ILE A 212 8.82 -6.14 14.53
N PHE A 213 9.01 -5.96 15.83
CA PHE A 213 8.68 -6.96 16.85
C PHE A 213 7.63 -6.37 17.78
N LEU A 214 6.52 -7.08 17.96
CA LEU A 214 5.42 -6.59 18.79
C LEU A 214 5.55 -7.11 20.22
N LYS A 215 5.33 -6.24 21.19
CA LYS A 215 5.25 -6.63 22.61
C LYS A 215 3.86 -7.20 22.90
N GLN A 216 3.75 -7.94 24.00
CA GLN A 216 2.47 -8.41 24.50
C GLN A 216 1.53 -7.22 24.77
N GLY A 217 0.27 -7.34 24.32
CA GLY A 217 -0.72 -6.27 24.45
C GLY A 217 -0.62 -5.15 23.42
N ALA A 218 0.25 -5.27 22.40
CA ALA A 218 0.29 -4.32 21.30
C ALA A 218 -1.02 -4.32 20.50
N THR A 219 -1.57 -3.12 20.32
CA THR A 219 -2.82 -2.85 19.60
C THR A 219 -2.57 -2.59 18.12
N THR A 220 -3.63 -2.57 17.30
CA THR A 220 -3.55 -2.15 15.90
C THR A 220 -2.90 -0.77 15.73
N LEU A 221 -3.18 0.15 16.65
CA LEU A 221 -2.56 1.46 16.61
C LEU A 221 -1.06 1.41 16.88
N ASP A 222 -0.60 0.50 17.75
CA ASP A 222 0.83 0.25 17.96
C ASP A 222 1.48 -0.29 16.67
N CYS A 223 0.76 -1.12 15.89
CA CYS A 223 1.23 -1.60 14.58
C CYS A 223 1.38 -0.45 13.56
N VAL A 224 0.39 0.44 13.46
CA VAL A 224 0.46 1.65 12.62
C VAL A 224 1.66 2.53 13.03
N SER A 225 1.85 2.69 14.34
CA SER A 225 2.97 3.46 14.89
C SER A 225 4.32 2.88 14.54
N ALA A 226 4.46 1.56 14.67
CA ALA A 226 5.67 0.85 14.32
C ALA A 226 5.99 1.02 12.83
N TRP A 227 4.97 0.99 11.98
CA TRP A 227 5.13 1.23 10.55
C TRP A 227 5.59 2.66 10.24
N TRP A 228 4.95 3.68 10.82
CA TRP A 228 5.39 5.08 10.67
C TRP A 228 6.80 5.32 11.20
N ARG A 229 7.17 4.67 12.31
CA ARG A 229 8.54 4.72 12.83
C ARG A 229 9.52 4.10 11.84
N CYS A 230 9.17 2.99 11.20
CA CYS A 230 9.99 2.40 10.14
C CYS A 230 10.16 3.36 8.95
N LEU A 231 9.09 4.05 8.54
CA LEU A 231 9.14 5.02 7.47
C LEU A 231 10.10 6.18 7.80
N ALA A 232 9.95 6.77 8.99
CA ALA A 232 10.82 7.85 9.45
C ALA A 232 12.29 7.41 9.55
N VAL A 233 12.55 6.20 10.06
CA VAL A 233 13.90 5.61 10.11
C VAL A 233 14.49 5.41 8.71
N ALA A 234 13.69 4.94 7.74
CA ALA A 234 14.14 4.76 6.36
C ALA A 234 14.46 6.10 5.69
N GLU A 235 13.65 7.14 5.90
CA GLU A 235 13.93 8.49 5.41
C GLU A 235 15.19 9.09 6.05
N ALA A 236 15.34 8.95 7.36
CA ALA A 236 16.54 9.40 8.07
C ALA A 236 17.79 8.67 7.58
N ALA A 237 17.71 7.36 7.34
CA ALA A 237 18.81 6.56 6.79
C ALA A 237 19.18 7.00 5.37
N LYS A 238 18.18 7.31 4.52
CA LYS A 238 18.38 7.86 3.17
C LYS A 238 19.06 9.23 3.22
N ALA A 239 18.63 10.11 4.14
CA ALA A 239 19.18 11.46 4.31
C ALA A 239 20.59 11.47 4.93
N ALA A 240 20.94 10.48 5.74
CA ALA A 240 22.23 10.37 6.39
C ALA A 240 23.35 9.84 5.46
N ARG A 241 23.04 9.38 4.25
CA ARG A 241 24.05 8.86 3.30
C ARG A 241 25.04 9.96 2.90
N GLY A 242 26.33 9.65 3.02
CA GLY A 242 27.40 10.59 2.70
C GLY A 242 27.71 11.60 3.81
N ASN A 243 27.15 11.40 5.01
CA ASN A 243 27.50 12.19 6.19
C ASN A 243 28.68 11.51 6.93
N ALA A 244 29.83 12.18 6.95
CA ALA A 244 31.06 11.68 7.57
C ALA A 244 30.87 11.25 9.04
N ALA A 245 30.10 11.99 9.84
CA ALA A 245 29.87 11.65 11.25
C ALA A 245 28.98 10.41 11.43
N PHE A 246 28.09 10.14 10.47
CA PHE A 246 27.33 8.90 10.44
C PHE A 246 28.21 7.74 9.98
N ASP A 247 29.01 7.94 8.94
CA ASP A 247 29.87 6.91 8.36
C ASP A 247 31.02 6.48 9.29
N GLU A 248 31.55 7.39 10.11
CA GLU A 248 32.59 7.12 11.12
C GLU A 248 32.05 6.41 12.38
N ALA A 249 30.74 6.45 12.65
CA ALA A 249 30.15 5.85 13.83
C ALA A 249 30.05 4.31 13.73
N SER A 250 30.17 3.64 14.89
CA SER A 250 29.99 2.20 14.96
C SER A 250 28.62 1.78 14.41
N SER A 251 28.53 0.59 13.82
CA SER A 251 27.26 0.08 13.25
C SER A 251 26.12 0.08 14.28
N SER A 252 26.43 -0.25 15.54
CA SER A 252 25.49 -0.24 16.66
C SER A 252 25.04 1.18 17.05
N ASP A 253 25.93 2.17 17.03
CA ASP A 253 25.61 3.55 17.38
C ASP A 253 24.78 4.23 16.29
N ARG A 254 25.11 4.01 15.00
CA ARG A 254 24.29 4.44 13.86
C ARG A 254 22.87 3.92 13.98
N HIS A 255 22.72 2.65 14.32
CA HIS A 255 21.43 2.00 14.49
C HIS A 255 20.60 2.68 15.58
N LEU A 256 21.18 2.87 16.77
CA LEU A 256 20.49 3.53 17.88
C LEU A 256 20.20 5.01 17.58
N MET A 257 21.06 5.71 16.84
CA MET A 257 20.81 7.10 16.41
C MET A 257 19.56 7.21 15.54
N LEU A 258 19.44 6.37 14.51
CA LEU A 258 18.27 6.38 13.62
C LEU A 258 16.97 6.04 14.37
N LEU A 259 17.03 5.13 15.34
CA LEU A 259 15.86 4.69 16.08
C LEU A 259 15.38 5.67 17.14
N ARG A 260 16.13 6.72 17.49
CA ARG A 260 15.75 7.69 18.53
C ARG A 260 14.63 8.65 18.15
N ASP A 261 14.18 8.64 16.90
CA ASP A 261 13.23 9.61 16.37
C ASP A 261 11.85 9.58 17.06
N THR A 262 11.52 10.56 17.90
CA THR A 262 10.25 10.63 18.63
C THR A 262 9.07 11.21 17.84
N THR A 263 9.25 11.57 16.56
CA THR A 263 8.23 12.26 15.73
C THR A 263 6.93 11.47 15.58
N VAL A 264 6.96 10.15 15.72
CA VAL A 264 5.78 9.28 15.54
C VAL A 264 4.65 9.61 16.48
N ARG A 265 4.92 10.00 17.74
CA ARG A 265 3.85 10.37 18.68
C ARG A 265 3.15 11.65 18.27
N ALA A 266 3.91 12.65 17.85
CA ALA A 266 3.35 13.89 17.33
C ALA A 266 2.53 13.64 16.05
N MET A 267 2.98 12.70 15.19
CA MET A 267 2.21 12.28 14.03
C MET A 267 0.91 11.58 14.41
N GLN A 268 0.92 10.71 15.42
CA GLN A 268 -0.28 10.07 15.94
C GLN A 268 -1.30 11.07 16.46
N GLU A 269 -0.88 11.97 17.35
CA GLU A 269 -1.75 13.00 17.93
C GLU A 269 -2.36 13.88 16.85
N LYS A 270 -1.58 14.19 15.82
CA LYS A 270 -2.02 15.05 14.72
C LYS A 270 -2.96 14.36 13.74
N TYR A 271 -2.68 13.11 13.34
CA TYR A 271 -3.31 12.50 12.16
C TYR A 271 -4.31 11.38 12.47
N ILE A 272 -4.32 10.78 13.66
CA ILE A 272 -5.26 9.68 13.98
C ILE A 272 -6.72 10.15 13.86
N GLY A 273 -7.03 11.33 14.39
CA GLY A 273 -8.38 11.89 14.31
C GLY A 273 -8.84 12.08 12.86
N ASP A 274 -7.97 12.65 12.04
CA ASP A 274 -8.24 12.88 10.62
C ASP A 274 -8.35 11.57 9.83
N LEU A 275 -7.54 10.54 10.14
CA LEU A 275 -7.64 9.21 9.55
C LEU A 275 -8.98 8.55 9.87
N LYS A 276 -9.39 8.58 11.14
CA LYS A 276 -10.71 8.06 11.55
C LYS A 276 -11.85 8.83 10.86
N ALA A 277 -11.76 10.16 10.80
CA ALA A 277 -12.75 10.99 10.12
C ALA A 277 -12.79 10.75 8.59
N ALA A 278 -11.67 10.34 7.99
CA ALA A 278 -11.57 9.95 6.59
C ALA A 278 -12.07 8.52 6.32
N GLY A 279 -12.43 7.75 7.36
CA GLY A 279 -13.01 6.41 7.25
C GLY A 279 -12.01 5.25 7.39
N TRP A 280 -10.77 5.51 7.83
CA TRP A 280 -9.81 4.44 8.07
C TRP A 280 -10.16 3.62 9.31
N ASP A 281 -10.20 2.30 9.14
CA ASP A 281 -10.19 1.36 10.28
C ASP A 281 -8.78 1.28 10.90
N LEU A 282 -8.67 1.75 12.14
CA LEU A 282 -7.45 1.68 12.96
C LEU A 282 -7.56 0.68 14.12
N GLU A 283 -8.63 -0.11 14.12
CA GLU A 283 -8.90 -1.16 15.12
C GLU A 283 -8.69 -2.54 14.50
N GLY A 284 -9.01 -2.73 13.22
CA GLY A 284 -8.70 -3.93 12.45
C GLY A 284 -7.22 -4.11 12.17
N ASN A 285 -6.67 -5.28 12.48
CA ASN A 285 -5.24 -5.55 12.40
C ASN A 285 -4.75 -5.92 10.98
N ALA A 286 -5.09 -5.08 9.99
CA ALA A 286 -4.80 -5.34 8.58
C ALA A 286 -3.32 -5.27 8.20
N LEU A 287 -2.49 -4.60 9.03
CA LEU A 287 -1.04 -4.49 8.82
C LEU A 287 -0.29 -5.80 9.13
N GLU A 288 -0.87 -6.67 9.95
CA GLU A 288 -0.29 -7.99 10.23
C GLU A 288 -0.74 -9.00 9.18
N THR A 289 -0.10 -8.94 8.02
CA THR A 289 -0.35 -9.84 6.88
C THR A 289 0.02 -11.31 7.17
N ARG A 290 0.75 -11.56 8.27
CA ARG A 290 1.21 -12.88 8.73
C ARG A 290 1.15 -12.96 10.25
N SER A 291 1.17 -14.19 10.79
CA SER A 291 1.27 -14.43 12.23
C SER A 291 2.56 -13.80 12.78
N SER A 292 2.40 -12.75 13.59
CA SER A 292 3.50 -12.06 14.25
C SER A 292 3.76 -12.65 15.64
N MET A 293 5.02 -12.62 16.07
CA MET A 293 5.40 -13.00 17.42
C MET A 293 5.05 -11.87 18.40
N ARG A 294 4.51 -12.24 19.56
CA ARG A 294 4.29 -11.32 20.69
C ARG A 294 5.30 -11.60 21.78
N MET A 295 6.25 -10.69 21.94
CA MET A 295 7.30 -10.82 22.94
C MET A 295 6.81 -10.30 24.29
N SER A 296 6.96 -11.11 25.33
CA SER A 296 6.94 -10.65 26.70
C SER A 296 8.38 -10.57 27.20
N ALA A 297 8.73 -9.47 27.85
CA ALA A 297 9.93 -9.40 28.67
C ALA A 297 9.45 -9.48 30.12
N SER A 298 9.57 -10.64 30.74
CA SER A 298 9.53 -10.75 32.19
C SER A 298 10.82 -10.13 32.73
N GLY A 299 10.69 -8.97 33.38
CA GLY A 299 11.75 -8.37 34.19
C GLY A 299 11.96 -9.16 35.48
#